data_AF-A0A423S2U5-F1
#
_entry.id   AF-A0A423S2U5-F1
#
_cell.length_a   1.000
_cell.length_b   1.000
_cell.length_c   1.000
_cell.angle_alpha   90.00
_cell.angle_beta   90.00
_cell.angle_gamma   90.00
#
_symmetry.space_group_name_H-M   'P 1'
#
loop_
_entity.id
_entity.type
_entity.pdbx_description
1 polymer ?
#
loop_
_entity_poly.entity_id
_entity_poly.type
_entity_poly.pdbx_seq_one_letter_code
_entity_poly.pdbx_strand_id
1 'polypeptide(L)'
;MLFIKVLSAVALSGSIAWCIAEPDYEPAIAMITSLSALVTAFLVEGKRTKREAQKQVVSHNGFGIQAGGNVTTGDIRTEQGTKDAQ
;
A
#
# COMPACT_ATOMS: atom_id res chain seq x y z
N MET A 1 0.17 5.01 -8.02
CA MET A 1 1.49 4.46 -8.46
C MET A 1 1.63 4.48 -9.98
N LEU A 2 1.05 5.49 -10.65
CA LEU A 2 0.94 5.54 -12.11
C LEU A 2 2.32 5.65 -12.78
N PHE A 3 3.19 6.55 -12.30
CA PHE A 3 4.53 6.75 -12.86
C PHE A 3 5.37 5.46 -12.87
N ILE A 4 5.37 4.71 -11.76
CA ILE A 4 6.12 3.45 -11.65
C ILE A 4 5.55 2.41 -12.63
N LYS A 5 4.22 2.32 -12.76
CA LYS A 5 3.57 1.40 -13.70
C LYS A 5 3.93 1.72 -15.15
N VAL A 6 3.85 2.99 -15.54
CA VAL A 6 4.20 3.43 -16.90
C VAL A 6 5.68 3.16 -17.18
N LEU A 7 6.56 3.52 -16.26
CA LEU A 7 8.00 3.30 -16.42
C LEU A 7 8.35 1.81 -16.51
N SER A 8 7.79 0.97 -15.63
CA SER A 8 7.99 -0.48 -15.67
C SER A 8 7.42 -1.11 -16.94
N ALA A 9 6.29 -0.63 -17.46
CA ALA A 9 5.73 -1.11 -18.72
C ALA A 9 6.63 -0.75 -19.91
N VAL A 10 7.13 0.49 -19.98
CA VAL A 10 8.07 0.93 -21.03
C VAL A 10 9.37 0.12 -20.94
N ALA A 11 9.91 -0.07 -19.74
CA ALA A 11 11.12 -0.88 -19.53
C ALA A 11 10.91 -2.34 -19.95
N LEU A 12 9.75 -2.94 -19.65
CA LEU A 12 9.42 -4.30 -20.06
C LEU A 12 9.31 -4.42 -21.59
N SER A 13 8.61 -3.49 -22.25
CA SER A 13 8.51 -3.45 -23.71
C SER A 13 9.88 -3.28 -24.38
N GLY A 14 10.72 -2.39 -23.84
CA GLY A 14 12.09 -2.20 -24.32
C GLY A 14 12.96 -3.45 -24.12
N SER A 15 12.84 -4.12 -22.99
CA SER A 15 13.59 -5.35 -22.68
C SER A 15 13.15 -6.53 -23.56
N ILE A 16 11.86 -6.64 -23.89
CA ILE A 16 11.33 -7.64 -24.85
C ILE A 16 11.89 -7.37 -26.25
N ALA A 17 11.80 -6.12 -26.73
CA ALA A 17 12.34 -5.75 -28.03
C ALA A 17 13.85 -6.02 -28.12
N TRP A 18 14.58 -5.71 -27.04
CA TRP A 18 16.01 -6.00 -26.93
C TRP A 18 16.26 -7.51 -26.96
N CYS A 19 15.57 -8.31 -26.16
CA CYS A 19 15.77 -9.76 -26.14
C CYS A 19 15.45 -10.44 -27.48
N ILE A 20 14.56 -9.86 -28.28
CA ILE A 20 14.26 -10.34 -29.65
C ILE A 20 15.38 -9.95 -30.62
N ALA A 21 15.87 -8.71 -30.54
CA ALA A 21 16.93 -8.21 -31.42
C ALA A 21 18.30 -8.85 -31.12
N GLU A 22 18.59 -9.04 -29.84
CA GLU A 22 19.85 -9.56 -29.33
C GLU A 22 19.55 -10.47 -28.12
N PRO A 23 19.32 -11.78 -28.37
CA PRO A 23 19.02 -12.72 -27.30
C PRO A 23 20.27 -12.98 -26.46
N ASP A 24 20.36 -12.33 -25.30
CA ASP A 24 21.45 -12.51 -24.35
C ASP A 24 20.93 -12.49 -22.89
N TYR A 25 21.83 -12.75 -21.94
CA TYR A 25 21.54 -12.75 -20.51
C TYR A 25 21.03 -11.39 -20.01
N GLU A 26 21.63 -10.29 -20.44
CA GLU A 26 21.28 -8.93 -20.00
C GLU A 26 19.81 -8.54 -20.30
N PRO A 27 19.30 -8.68 -21.53
CA PRO A 27 17.90 -8.37 -21.80
C PRO A 27 16.94 -9.35 -21.12
N ALA A 28 17.35 -10.61 -20.90
CA ALA A 28 16.55 -11.58 -20.16
C ALA A 28 16.36 -11.18 -18.69
N ILE A 29 17.43 -10.77 -17.98
CA ILE A 29 17.29 -10.29 -16.60
C ILE A 29 16.51 -8.98 -16.53
N ALA A 30 16.70 -8.07 -17.51
CA ALA A 30 15.96 -6.82 -17.58
C ALA A 30 14.45 -7.05 -17.73
N MET A 31 14.03 -8.03 -18.55
CA MET A 31 12.63 -8.45 -18.66
C MET A 31 12.09 -8.99 -17.32
N ILE A 32 12.82 -9.89 -16.65
CA ILE A 32 12.37 -10.49 -15.38
C ILE A 32 12.23 -9.42 -14.29
N THR A 33 13.20 -8.51 -14.17
CA THR A 33 13.18 -7.43 -13.19
C THR A 33 12.05 -6.44 -13.46
N SER A 34 11.89 -5.98 -14.70
CA SER A 34 10.83 -5.03 -15.07
C SER A 34 9.44 -5.64 -14.91
N LEU A 35 9.26 -6.92 -15.24
CA LEU A 35 8.03 -7.66 -14.99
C LEU A 35 7.72 -7.75 -13.48
N SER A 36 8.72 -8.10 -12.66
CA SER A 36 8.56 -8.19 -11.20
C SER A 36 8.20 -6.85 -10.57
N ALA A 37 8.81 -5.77 -11.06
CA ALA A 37 8.50 -4.40 -10.63
C ALA A 37 7.07 -4.01 -11.02
N LEU A 38 6.63 -4.33 -12.24
CA LEU A 38 5.28 -4.06 -12.72
C LEU A 38 4.24 -4.81 -11.86
N VAL A 39 4.41 -6.11 -11.63
CA VAL A 39 3.52 -6.92 -10.79
C VAL A 39 3.45 -6.37 -9.37
N THR A 40 4.60 -6.04 -8.77
CA THR A 40 4.65 -5.45 -7.43
C THR A 40 3.92 -4.11 -7.36
N ALA A 41 4.05 -3.27 -8.40
CA ALA A 41 3.34 -2.00 -8.48
C ALA A 41 1.81 -2.17 -8.48
N PHE A 42 1.29 -3.24 -9.08
CA PHE A 42 -0.15 -3.58 -9.02
C PHE A 42 -0.57 -4.13 -7.65
N LEU A 43 0.22 -5.04 -7.06
CA LEU A 43 -0.11 -5.66 -5.77
C LEU A 43 -0.09 -4.66 -4.60
N VAL A 44 0.86 -3.74 -4.59
CA VAL A 44 0.98 -2.73 -3.52
C VAL A 44 -0.13 -1.68 -3.61
N GLU A 45 -0.58 -1.33 -4.82
CA GLU A 45 -1.72 -0.41 -4.98
C GLU A 45 -3.01 -1.01 -4.39
N GLY A 46 -3.28 -2.30 -4.66
CA GLY A 46 -4.41 -3.01 -4.06
C GLY A 46 -4.36 -3.11 -2.53
N LYS A 47 -3.16 -3.12 -1.93
CA LYS A 47 -2.97 -3.07 -0.48
C LYS A 47 -3.18 -1.67 0.10
N ARG A 48 -2.83 -0.61 -0.65
CA ARG A 48 -3.04 0.78 -0.21
C ARG A 48 -4.51 1.17 -0.19
N THR A 49 -5.32 0.69 -1.14
CA THR A 49 -6.78 0.92 -1.12
C THR A 49 -7.46 0.32 0.11
N LYS A 50 -6.93 -0.78 0.67
CA LYS A 50 -7.46 -1.38 1.92
C LYS A 50 -7.04 -0.64 3.20
N ARG A 51 -6.12 0.32 3.10
CA ARG A 51 -5.56 1.03 4.26
C ARG A 51 -6.45 2.17 4.76
N GLU A 52 -7.52 2.50 4.03
CA GLU A 52 -8.52 3.51 4.40
C GLU A 52 -9.45 3.06 5.56
N ALA A 53 -9.34 1.82 6.05
CA ALA A 53 -10.19 1.31 7.13
C ALA A 53 -9.35 0.67 8.26
N GLN A 54 -8.42 1.41 8.84
CA GLN A 54 -7.81 1.01 10.11
C GLN A 54 -8.86 1.16 11.23
N LYS A 55 -9.57 0.08 11.57
CA LYS A 55 -10.42 0.02 12.77
C LYS A 55 -9.56 -0.34 13.97
N GLN A 56 -9.27 0.64 14.82
CA GLN A 56 -8.64 0.43 16.12
C GLN A 56 -9.72 0.38 17.20
N VAL A 57 -9.75 -0.68 18.00
CA VAL A 57 -10.59 -0.77 19.20
C VAL A 57 -9.69 -0.42 20.38
N VAL A 58 -10.03 0.66 21.09
CA VAL A 58 -9.33 1.11 22.29
C VAL A 58 -10.15 0.70 23.51
N SER A 59 -9.50 0.09 24.50
CA SER A 59 -10.15 -0.30 25.76
C SER A 59 -10.56 0.93 26.60
N HIS A 60 -11.47 0.75 27.57
CA HIS A 60 -12.10 1.81 28.38
C HIS A 60 -11.10 2.74 29.12
N ASN A 61 -9.83 2.31 29.29
CA ASN A 61 -8.72 3.11 29.85
C ASN A 61 -7.47 3.16 28.93
N GLY A 62 -7.63 2.89 27.64
CA GLY A 62 -6.54 2.87 26.67
C GLY A 62 -6.37 4.23 25.97
N PHE A 63 -5.13 4.54 25.57
CA PHE A 63 -4.85 5.69 24.71
C PHE A 63 -4.59 5.18 23.28
N GLY A 64 -5.42 5.59 22.32
CA GLY A 64 -5.24 5.30 20.91
C GLY A 64 -4.46 6.42 20.23
N ILE A 65 -3.27 6.14 19.72
CA ILE A 65 -2.51 7.07 18.88
C ILE A 65 -2.58 6.59 17.44
N GLN A 66 -3.23 7.37 16.57
CA GLN A 66 -3.26 7.13 15.14
C GLN A 66 -2.65 8.33 14.41
N ALA A 67 -1.53 8.10 13.73
CA ALA A 67 -0.85 9.12 12.95
C ALA A 67 -1.11 8.90 11.46
N GLY A 68 -1.79 9.87 10.83
CA GLY A 68 -1.96 9.94 9.37
C GLY A 68 -3.39 9.77 8.90
N GLY A 69 -4.02 10.89 8.51
CA GLY A 69 -5.31 10.92 7.81
C GLY A 69 -6.41 11.69 8.54
N ASN A 70 -7.58 11.80 7.88
CA ASN A 70 -8.78 12.39 8.45
C ASN A 70 -9.48 11.33 9.32
N VAL A 71 -9.67 11.61 10.61
CA VAL A 71 -10.25 10.64 11.55
C VAL A 71 -11.74 10.94 11.70
N THR A 72 -12.58 9.95 11.37
CA THR A 72 -14.01 10.00 11.71
C THR A 72 -14.22 9.17 12.97
N THR A 73 -14.34 9.84 14.11
CA THR A 73 -14.62 9.18 15.39
C THR A 73 -16.11 8.80 15.42
N GLY A 74 -16.39 7.51 15.51
CA GLY A 74 -17.75 6.99 15.73
C GLY A 74 -18.25 7.25 17.16
N ASP A 75 -19.39 6.66 17.50
CA ASP A 75 -20.07 6.86 18.78
C ASP A 75 -19.21 6.41 19.98
N ILE A 76 -18.73 7.37 20.80
CA ILE A 76 -17.99 7.09 22.04
C ILE A 76 -19.02 6.85 23.14
N ARG A 77 -19.31 5.58 23.41
CA ARG A 77 -20.11 5.19 24.57
C ARG A 77 -19.23 5.22 25.81
N THR A 78 -19.28 6.33 26.54
CA THR A 78 -18.80 6.39 27.92
C THR A 78 -19.91 5.87 28.82
N GLU A 79 -19.72 4.69 29.42
CA GLU A 79 -20.54 4.31 30.56
C GLU A 79 -20.19 5.26 31.72
N GLN A 80 -21.01 6.30 31.90
CA GLN A 80 -20.94 7.19 33.05
C GLN A 80 -21.28 6.40 34.32
N GLY A 81 -20.28 5.79 34.92
CA GLY A 81 -20.30 5.46 36.34
C GLY A 81 -20.20 6.76 37.13
N THR A 82 -21.33 7.30 37.56
CA THR A 82 -21.42 8.38 38.56
C THR A 82 -20.60 8.00 39.79
N LYS A 83 -19.47 8.68 39.99
CA LYS A 83 -18.83 8.79 41.29
C LYS A 83 -18.55 10.26 41.54
N ASP A 84 -19.46 10.88 42.28
CA ASP A 84 -19.24 12.15 42.92
C ASP A 84 -17.97 12.04 43.79
N ALA A 85 -17.04 12.97 43.59
CA ALA A 85 -15.86 13.09 44.43
C ALA A 85 -16.28 13.73 45.77
N GLN A 86 -16.00 13.03 46.88
CA GLN A 86 -16.03 13.58 48.24
C GLN A 86 -14.82 14.47 48.50
#